data_AF-A0A3D3CI98-F1
#
_entry.id   AF-A0A3D3CI98-F1
#
_cell.length_a   1.000
_cell.length_b   1.000
_cell.length_c   1.000
_cell.angle_alpha   90.00
_cell.angle_beta   90.00
_cell.angle_gamma   90.00
#
_symmetry.space_group_name_H-M   'P 1'
#
loop_
_entity.id
_entity.type
_entity.pdbx_description
1 polymer ?
#
loop_
_entity_poly.entity_id
_entity_poly.type
_entity_poly.pdbx_seq_one_letter_code
_entity_poly.pdbx_strand_id
1 'polypeptide(L)'
;GRKQGKSHVRNRGRRVLREGARRLLPWVREGVWIILSLRSAGLTANARDVYMDLAAVLSREGLLTLDWPGPNWNCPNEGGPTR
;
A
#
# COMPACT_ATOMS: atom_id res chain seq x y z
N GLY A 1 9.96 8.35 11.59
CA GLY A 1 10.68 9.48 12.24
C GLY A 1 12.19 9.25 12.23
N ARG A 2 13.02 10.26 12.58
CA ARG A 2 14.51 10.19 12.56
C ARG A 2 15.12 9.00 13.33
N LYS A 3 14.36 8.35 14.22
CA LYS A 3 14.75 7.13 14.97
C LYS A 3 14.64 5.81 14.16
N GLN A 4 14.14 5.83 12.93
CA GLN A 4 13.91 4.64 12.11
C GLN A 4 15.09 4.32 11.20
N GLY A 5 16.18 3.78 11.76
CA GLY A 5 17.29 3.21 10.99
C GLY A 5 18.09 4.20 10.12
N LYS A 6 19.13 3.67 9.46
CA LYS A 6 20.02 4.43 8.57
C LYS A 6 19.25 4.92 7.33
N SER A 7 19.77 5.97 6.69
CA SER A 7 19.11 6.64 5.53
C SER A 7 18.72 5.67 4.39
N HIS A 8 19.60 4.71 4.06
CA HIS A 8 19.34 3.72 3.01
C HIS A 8 18.15 2.80 3.34
N VAL A 9 17.98 2.40 4.61
CA VAL A 9 16.86 1.57 5.08
C VAL A 9 15.54 2.32 4.89
N ARG A 10 15.49 3.60 5.26
CA ARG A 10 14.32 4.45 5.05
C ARG A 10 14.00 4.66 3.58
N ASN A 11 15.01 4.81 2.73
CA ASN A 11 14.82 4.94 1.29
C ASN A 11 14.24 3.67 0.68
N ARG A 12 14.77 2.50 1.06
CA ARG A 12 14.21 1.20 0.69
C ARG A 12 12.77 1.07 1.15
N GLY A 13 12.49 1.30 2.43
CA GLY A 13 11.13 1.25 2.97
C GLY A 13 10.15 2.16 2.23
N ARG A 14 10.54 3.40 1.92
CA ARG A 14 9.70 4.31 1.11
C ARG A 14 9.45 3.79 -0.30
N ARG A 15 10.42 3.12 -0.93
CA ARG A 15 10.24 2.49 -2.24
C ARG A 15 9.24 1.34 -2.16
N VAL A 16 9.41 0.46 -1.18
CA VAL A 16 8.53 -0.69 -0.91
C VAL A 16 7.09 -0.22 -0.62
N LEU A 17 6.92 0.81 0.21
CA LEU A 17 5.60 1.37 0.53
C LEU A 17 4.90 1.95 -0.70
N ARG A 18 5.62 2.72 -1.53
CA ARG A 18 5.07 3.24 -2.79
C ARG A 18 4.67 2.12 -3.74
N GLU A 19 5.46 1.05 -3.78
CA GLU A 19 5.21 -0.09 -4.65
C GLU A 19 3.91 -0.82 -4.28
N GLY A 20 3.67 -1.03 -2.99
CA GLY A 20 2.40 -1.57 -2.49
C GLY A 20 1.23 -0.61 -2.74
N ALA A 21 1.40 0.68 -2.41
CA ALA A 21 0.35 1.69 -2.59
C ALA A 21 -0.05 1.87 -4.07
N ARG A 22 0.91 1.86 -5.00
CA ARG A 22 0.62 2.02 -6.44
C ARG A 22 -0.27 0.90 -6.98
N ARG A 23 -0.12 -0.32 -6.46
CA ARG A 23 -0.97 -1.47 -6.78
C ARG A 23 -2.35 -1.42 -6.14
N LEU A 24 -2.61 -0.49 -5.21
CA LEU A 24 -3.94 -0.31 -4.63
C LEU A 24 -4.62 0.95 -5.16
N LEU A 25 -3.84 1.90 -5.67
CA LEU A 25 -4.30 3.20 -6.13
C LEU A 25 -5.50 3.15 -7.10
N PRO A 26 -5.60 2.20 -8.06
CA PRO A 26 -6.77 2.11 -8.94
C PRO A 26 -8.09 1.87 -8.22
N TRP A 27 -8.05 1.28 -7.02
CA TRP A 27 -9.24 0.98 -6.22
C TRP A 27 -9.41 1.92 -5.03
N VAL A 28 -8.50 2.87 -4.80
CA VAL A 28 -8.68 3.87 -3.75
C VAL A 28 -9.81 4.81 -4.15
N ARG A 29 -10.75 5.06 -3.23
CA ARG A 29 -11.86 5.99 -3.45
C ARG A 29 -11.36 7.37 -3.83
N GLU A 30 -12.13 8.06 -4.66
CA GLU A 30 -11.82 9.44 -5.02
C GLU A 30 -12.07 10.42 -3.86
N GLY A 31 -11.47 11.61 -3.93
CA GLY A 31 -11.69 12.68 -2.95
C GLY A 31 -10.98 12.50 -1.60
N VAL A 32 -10.13 11.48 -1.45
CA VAL A 32 -9.38 11.23 -0.20
C VAL A 32 -7.91 11.59 -0.33
N TRP A 33 -7.33 12.12 0.75
CA TRP A 33 -5.89 12.29 0.91
C TRP A 33 -5.34 11.25 1.88
N ILE A 34 -4.44 10.40 1.39
CA ILE A 34 -3.85 9.32 2.18
C ILE A 34 -2.39 9.63 2.46
N ILE A 35 -2.03 9.67 3.74
CA ILE A 35 -0.64 9.77 4.20
C ILE A 35 -0.20 8.38 4.69
N LEU A 36 0.77 7.79 4.01
CA LEU A 36 1.32 6.48 4.35
C LEU A 36 2.68 6.62 5.04
N SER A 37 2.89 5.85 6.10
CA SER A 37 4.20 5.72 6.74
C SER A 37 4.44 4.29 7.22
N LEU A 38 5.69 3.83 7.16
CA LEU A 38 6.08 2.54 7.71
C LEU A 38 6.50 2.68 9.17
N ARG A 39 6.01 1.75 10.00
CA ARG A 39 6.59 1.49 11.33
C ARG A 39 7.98 0.85 11.18
N SER A 40 8.77 0.88 12.25
CA SER A 40 10.14 0.34 12.23
C SER A 40 10.20 -1.12 11.81
N ALA A 41 9.23 -1.93 12.24
CA ALA A 41 9.09 -3.33 11.85
C ALA A 41 8.84 -3.52 10.34
N GLY A 42 8.16 -2.57 9.68
CA GLY A 42 7.88 -2.63 8.25
C GLY A 42 9.05 -2.23 7.35
N LEU A 43 10.19 -1.79 7.92
CA LEU A 43 11.36 -1.37 7.13
C LEU A 43 12.12 -2.53 6.49
N THR A 44 12.02 -3.72 7.09
CA THR A 44 12.61 -4.97 6.59
C THR A 44 11.67 -5.74 5.67
N ALA A 45 10.36 -5.49 5.76
CA ALA A 45 9.33 -6.13 4.95
C ALA A 45 9.54 -5.97 3.43
N ASN A 46 8.97 -6.91 2.68
CA ASN A 46 8.95 -6.85 1.22
C ASN A 46 7.69 -6.12 0.72
N ALA A 47 7.59 -5.86 -0.60
CA ALA A 47 6.48 -5.09 -1.15
C ALA A 47 5.14 -5.84 -1.15
N ARG A 48 5.17 -7.18 -1.19
CA ARG A 48 3.99 -8.02 -1.09
C ARG A 48 3.38 -7.94 0.30
N ASP A 49 4.19 -8.07 1.35
CA ASP A 49 3.72 -8.00 2.73
C ASP A 49 3.11 -6.62 3.00
N VAL A 50 3.80 -5.56 2.59
CA VAL A 50 3.30 -4.18 2.73
C VAL A 50 2.02 -3.94 1.93
N TYR A 51 1.88 -4.55 0.75
CA TYR A 51 0.63 -4.49 -0.01
C TYR A 51 -0.52 -5.17 0.73
N MET A 52 -0.31 -6.37 1.27
CA MET A 52 -1.36 -7.09 2.00
C MET A 52 -1.81 -6.34 3.25
N ASP A 53 -0.87 -5.79 4.02
CA ASP A 53 -1.16 -4.96 5.19
C ASP A 53 -1.93 -3.68 4.80
N LEU A 54 -1.49 -2.98 3.75
CA LEU A 54 -2.18 -1.79 3.26
C LEU A 54 -3.58 -2.11 2.78
N ALA A 55 -3.75 -3.19 2.03
CA ALA A 55 -5.04 -3.64 1.50
C ALA A 55 -6.01 -3.93 2.65
N ALA A 56 -5.56 -4.64 3.68
CA ALA A 56 -6.38 -4.94 4.86
C ALA A 56 -6.80 -3.67 5.61
N VAL A 57 -5.89 -2.70 5.78
CA VAL A 57 -6.21 -1.43 6.43
C VAL A 57 -7.20 -0.62 5.59
N LEU A 58 -6.91 -0.38 4.31
CA LEU A 58 -7.77 0.45 3.45
C LEU A 58 -9.16 -0.19 3.24
N SER A 59 -9.23 -1.52 3.14
CA SER A 59 -10.50 -2.24 3.07
C SER A 59 -11.32 -2.09 4.34
N ARG A 60 -10.70 -2.29 5.51
CA ARG A 60 -11.39 -2.17 6.80
C ARG A 60 -11.94 -0.76 7.04
N GLU A 61 -11.20 0.27 6.60
CA GLU A 61 -11.63 1.66 6.72
C GLU A 61 -12.59 2.09 5.59
N GLY A 62 -12.98 1.20 4.67
CA GLY A 62 -13.90 1.52 3.58
C GLY A 62 -13.34 2.54 2.58
N LEU A 63 -12.01 2.59 2.44
CA LEU A 63 -11.26 3.50 1.55
C LEU A 63 -11.03 2.90 0.16
N LEU A 64 -11.35 1.61 -0.02
CA LEU A 64 -11.35 0.95 -1.32
C LEU A 64 -12.75 0.98 -1.94
N THR A 65 -12.79 0.98 -3.27
CA THR A 65 -14.01 0.89 -4.07
C THR A 65 -14.67 -0.48 -3.92
N LEU A 66 -15.97 -0.56 -4.23
CA LEU A 66 -16.73 -1.82 -4.16
C LEU A 66 -16.26 -2.85 -5.20
N ASP A 67 -15.71 -2.38 -6.32
CA ASP A 67 -15.19 -3.22 -7.41
C ASP A 67 -13.80 -3.80 -7.10
N TRP A 68 -13.26 -3.53 -5.91
CA TRP A 68 -11.99 -4.11 -5.51
C TRP A 68 -12.12 -5.64 -5.32
N PRO A 69 -11.38 -6.46 -6.10
CA PRO A 69 -11.53 -7.92 -6.09
C PRO A 69 -10.97 -8.60 -4.83
N GLY A 70 -10.50 -7.81 -3.87
CA GLY A 70 -9.77 -8.30 -2.70
C GLY A 70 -8.25 -8.28 -2.89
N PRO A 71 -7.49 -8.69 -1.86
CA PRO A 71 -6.04 -8.59 -1.85
C PRO A 71 -5.40 -9.64 -2.78
N ASN A 72 -4.87 -9.20 -3.92
CA ASN A 72 -4.14 -10.03 -4.87
C ASN A 72 -2.86 -9.35 -5.37
N TRP A 73 -1.70 -9.83 -4.90
CA TRP A 73 -0.40 -9.31 -5.31
C TRP A 73 -0.01 -9.70 -6.75
N ASN A 74 -0.45 -10.87 -7.22
CA ASN A 74 -0.01 -11.45 -8.48
C ASN A 74 -0.75 -10.82 -9.68
N CYS A 75 -2.03 -10.47 -9.49
CA CYS A 75 -2.83 -9.83 -10.52
C CYS A 75 -3.52 -8.59 -9.95
N PRO A 76 -2.80 -7.45 -9.82
CA PRO A 76 -3.42 -6.24 -9.32
C PRO A 76 -4.56 -5.81 -10.25
N ASN A 77 -4.38 -5.83 -11.58
CA ASN A 77 -5.32 -5.20 -12.52
C ASN A 77 -6.47 -6.09 -13.05
N GLU A 78 -6.63 -7.34 -12.59
CA GLU A 78 -7.77 -8.16 -13.00
C GLU A 78 -9.04 -7.60 -12.35
N GLY A 79 -9.83 -6.83 -13.11
CA GLY A 79 -11.06 -6.19 -12.64
C GLY A 79 -10.92 -4.74 -12.15
N GLY A 80 -9.80 -4.06 -12.44
CA GLY A 80 -9.69 -2.63 -12.15
C GLY A 80 -10.73 -1.82 -12.94
N PRO A 81 -11.38 -0.80 -12.35
CA PRO A 81 -12.30 0.05 -13.09
C PRO A 81 -11.56 0.68 -14.28
N THR A 82 -12.01 0.38 -15.50
CA THR A 82 -11.61 1.14 -16.69
C THR A 82 -12.06 2.57 -16.46
N ARG A 83 -11.11 3.45 -16.14
CA ARG A 83 -11.32 4.90 -16.06
C ARG A 83 -11.92 5.42 -17.36
#